data_AF-A0A7S0BZA0-F1
#
_entry.id   AF-A0A7S0BZA0-F1
#
_cell.length_a   1.000
_cell.length_b   1.000
_cell.length_c   1.000
_cell.angle_alpha   90.00
_cell.angle_beta   90.00
_cell.angle_gamma   90.00
#
_symmetry.space_group_name_H-M   'P 1'
#
loop_
_entity.id
_entity.type
_entity.pdbx_description
1 polymer ?
#
loop_
_entity_poly.entity_id
_entity_poly.type
_entity_poly.pdbx_seq_one_letter_code
_entity_poly.pdbx_strand_id
1 'polypeptide(L)'
;SVTDDNGATTPKFQTVIGLEIHAQLQIPTKLFSSPLSNHFQQQLPISEQKKGANGHVSLFDLAIPGSLPILSGDAVKAAVISSHALSCTIHPVSRFERKHYTYAE
;
A
#
# COMPACT_ATOMS: atom_id res chain seq x y z
N SER A 1 19.85 9.55 34.50
CA SER A 1 19.56 8.23 35.09
C SER A 1 19.32 8.43 36.58
N VAL A 2 18.53 7.56 37.19
CA VAL A 2 18.41 7.49 38.65
C VAL A 2 19.18 6.23 39.07
N THR A 3 20.16 6.38 39.94
CA THR A 3 20.84 5.24 40.58
C THR A 3 20.06 4.84 41.82
N ASP A 4 19.64 3.59 41.90
CA ASP A 4 19.09 3.05 43.15
C ASP A 4 20.20 2.79 44.18
N ASP A 5 19.79 2.49 45.42
CA ASP A 5 20.72 2.25 46.55
C ASP A 5 21.62 1.01 46.36
N ASN A 6 21.34 0.18 45.34
CA ASN A 6 22.16 -0.97 44.94
C ASN A 6 23.12 -0.64 43.79
N GLY A 7 23.19 0.63 43.36
CA GLY A 7 24.04 1.10 42.27
C GLY A 7 23.50 0.81 40.87
N ALA A 8 22.26 0.34 40.73
CA ALA A 8 21.64 0.09 39.43
C ALA A 8 21.09 1.40 38.83
N THR A 9 21.64 1.79 37.69
CA THR A 9 21.27 3.00 36.94
C THR A 9 20.05 2.71 36.07
N THR A 10 18.88 3.24 36.43
CA THR A 10 17.69 3.20 35.55
C THR A 10 17.62 4.45 34.66
N PRO A 11 17.22 4.32 33.39
CA PRO A 11 17.06 5.46 32.49
C PRO A 11 15.94 6.39 33.01
N LYS A 12 16.18 7.71 32.98
CA LYS A 12 15.23 8.73 33.47
C LYS A 12 14.06 8.96 32.50
N PHE A 13 14.20 8.52 31.26
CA PHE A 13 13.23 8.70 30.19
C PHE A 13 12.96 7.36 29.50
N GLN A 14 11.75 7.21 28.98
CA GLN A 14 11.32 6.07 28.19
C GLN A 14 11.13 6.50 26.74
N THR A 15 11.74 5.76 25.80
CA THR A 15 11.52 5.98 24.37
C THR A 15 10.26 5.27 23.91
N VAL A 16 9.42 5.97 23.16
CA VAL A 16 8.22 5.41 22.51
C VAL A 16 8.44 5.51 20.99
N ILE A 17 8.25 4.40 20.28
CA ILE A 17 8.46 4.31 18.83
C ILE A 17 7.16 3.85 18.18
N GLY A 18 6.71 4.57 17.16
CA GLY A 18 5.63 4.17 16.27
C GLY A 18 6.17 4.01 14.84
N LEU A 19 5.61 3.07 14.08
CA LEU A 19 5.99 2.79 12.70
C LEU A 19 4.78 2.98 11.78
N GLU A 20 5.01 3.53 10.60
CA GLU A 20 4.06 3.54 9.49
C GLU A 20 4.64 2.73 8.34
N ILE A 21 3.90 1.70 7.91
CA ILE A 21 4.38 0.73 6.91
C ILE A 21 3.42 0.75 5.72
N HIS A 22 3.94 1.04 4.54
CA HIS A 22 3.21 0.92 3.27
C HIS A 22 3.66 -0.38 2.59
N ALA A 23 2.76 -1.35 2.50
CA ALA A 23 3.03 -2.65 1.89
C ALA A 23 2.33 -2.77 0.54
N GLN A 24 3.09 -3.12 -0.50
CA GLN A 24 2.53 -3.32 -1.84
C GLN A 24 1.80 -4.66 -1.93
N LEU A 25 0.53 -4.64 -2.32
CA LEU A 25 -0.27 -5.86 -2.51
C LEU A 25 0.18 -6.61 -3.77
N GLN A 26 0.30 -7.93 -3.65
CA GLN A 26 0.62 -8.82 -4.76
C GLN A 26 -0.67 -9.21 -5.52
N ILE A 27 -1.17 -8.28 -6.34
CA ILE A 27 -2.42 -8.42 -7.11
C ILE A 27 -2.18 -8.25 -8.62
N PRO A 28 -2.99 -8.88 -9.49
CA PRO A 28 -2.74 -8.89 -10.94
C PRO A 28 -2.93 -7.53 -11.60
N THR A 29 -3.92 -6.75 -11.17
CA THR A 29 -4.22 -5.41 -11.71
C THR A 29 -3.87 -4.32 -10.70
N LYS A 30 -3.87 -3.06 -11.14
CA LYS A 30 -3.81 -1.91 -10.23
C LYS A 30 -5.08 -1.78 -9.38
N LEU A 31 -5.02 -0.94 -8.34
CA LEU A 31 -6.10 -0.78 -7.35
C LEU A 31 -7.42 -0.26 -7.96
N PHE A 32 -7.34 0.71 -8.87
CA PHE A 32 -8.49 1.41 -9.44
C PHE A 32 -8.58 1.34 -10.97
N SER A 33 -7.72 0.55 -11.62
CA SER A 33 -7.62 0.50 -13.07
C SER A 33 -7.19 -0.88 -13.55
N SER A 34 -7.54 -1.19 -14.80
CA SER A 34 -7.34 -2.51 -15.41
C SER A 34 -5.91 -2.89 -15.84
N PRO A 35 -4.92 -1.99 -16.01
CA PRO A 35 -3.55 -2.41 -16.34
C PRO A 35 -2.97 -3.37 -15.32
N LEU A 36 -2.09 -4.26 -15.79
CA LEU A 36 -1.34 -5.17 -14.94
C LEU A 36 -0.50 -4.40 -13.92
N SER A 37 -0.39 -4.95 -12.71
CA SER A 37 0.53 -4.45 -11.71
C SER A 37 1.98 -4.71 -12.14
N ASN A 38 2.91 -3.91 -11.61
CA ASN A 38 4.33 -4.06 -11.93
C ASN A 38 4.86 -5.45 -11.62
N HIS A 39 4.38 -6.06 -10.53
CA HIS A 39 4.82 -7.39 -10.11
C HIS A 39 4.40 -8.47 -11.11
N PHE A 40 3.14 -8.47 -11.54
CA PHE A 40 2.66 -9.48 -12.49
C PHE A 40 3.23 -9.27 -13.89
N GLN A 41 3.47 -8.02 -14.29
CA GLN A 41 4.14 -7.75 -15.55
C GLN A 41 5.55 -8.36 -15.61
N GLN A 42 6.31 -8.27 -14.51
CA GLN A 42 7.66 -8.84 -14.44
C GLN A 42 7.68 -10.37 -14.54
N GLN A 43 6.54 -11.04 -14.33
CA GLN A 43 6.41 -12.49 -14.47
C GLN A 43 6.11 -12.94 -15.90
N LEU A 44 5.69 -12.03 -16.80
CA LEU A 44 5.41 -12.37 -18.20
C LEU A 44 6.70 -12.71 -18.97
N PRO A 45 6.61 -13.50 -20.07
CA PRO A 45 7.74 -13.72 -20.97
C PRO A 45 8.35 -12.41 -21.47
N ILE A 46 9.66 -12.37 -21.68
CA ILE A 46 10.38 -11.15 -22.11
C ILE A 46 9.79 -10.54 -23.39
N SER A 47 9.22 -11.36 -24.27
CA SER A 47 8.55 -10.95 -25.51
C SER A 47 7.21 -10.23 -25.29
N GLU A 48 6.54 -10.48 -24.16
CA GLU A 48 5.22 -9.94 -23.83
C GLU A 48 5.29 -8.82 -22.78
N GLN A 49 6.43 -8.69 -22.11
CA GLN A 49 6.71 -7.57 -21.24
C GLN A 49 6.74 -6.27 -22.04
N LYS A 50 5.77 -5.39 -21.80
CA LYS A 50 5.84 -4.00 -22.24
C LYS A 50 6.99 -3.32 -21.49
N LYS A 51 8.04 -2.94 -22.22
CA LYS A 51 9.22 -2.26 -21.69
C LYS A 51 9.12 -0.76 -21.95
N GLY A 52 9.51 0.04 -20.98
CA GLY A 52 9.57 1.50 -21.08
C GLY A 52 8.81 2.23 -19.97
N ALA A 53 9.24 3.46 -19.67
CA ALA A 53 8.53 4.35 -18.76
C ALA A 53 7.08 4.53 -19.24
N ASN A 54 6.14 4.53 -18.30
CA ASN A 54 4.70 4.70 -18.58
C ASN A 54 4.10 3.63 -19.50
N GLY A 55 4.73 2.45 -19.63
CA GLY A 55 4.23 1.36 -20.48
C GLY A 55 2.90 0.75 -19.99
N HIS A 56 2.65 0.77 -18.68
CA HIS A 56 1.49 0.14 -18.03
C HIS A 56 0.59 1.19 -17.40
N VAL A 57 -0.03 2.03 -18.22
CA VAL A 57 -0.97 3.06 -17.76
C VAL A 57 -2.28 2.98 -18.51
N SER A 58 -3.35 3.39 -17.84
CA SER A 58 -4.67 3.64 -18.40
C SER A 58 -5.00 5.14 -18.31
N LEU A 59 -6.11 5.54 -18.93
CA LEU A 59 -6.60 6.93 -18.83
C LEU A 59 -6.80 7.38 -17.38
N PHE A 60 -7.23 6.47 -16.50
CA PHE A 60 -7.41 6.76 -15.08
C PHE A 60 -6.07 7.02 -14.37
N ASP A 61 -5.04 6.21 -14.67
CA ASP A 61 -3.71 6.37 -14.05
C ASP A 61 -3.05 7.70 -14.42
N LEU A 62 -3.42 8.26 -15.58
CA LEU A 62 -2.96 9.56 -16.07
C LEU A 62 -3.90 10.70 -15.68
N ALA A 63 -4.92 10.43 -14.85
CA ALA A 63 -5.93 11.41 -14.43
C ALA A 63 -6.60 12.15 -15.59
N ILE A 64 -6.80 11.47 -16.74
CA ILE A 64 -7.45 12.08 -17.90
C ILE A 64 -8.90 12.44 -17.54
N PRO A 65 -9.37 13.66 -17.87
CA PRO A 65 -10.73 14.08 -17.59
C PRO A 65 -11.78 13.08 -18.09
N GLY A 66 -12.76 12.76 -17.23
CA GLY A 66 -13.82 11.80 -17.53
C GLY A 66 -13.48 10.33 -17.23
N SER A 67 -12.26 10.02 -16.82
CA SER A 67 -11.93 8.69 -16.29
C SER A 67 -12.48 8.49 -14.86
N LEU A 68 -12.90 7.26 -14.54
CA LEU A 68 -13.49 6.89 -13.25
C LEU A 68 -12.76 5.70 -12.62
N PRO A 69 -12.63 5.63 -11.29
CA PRO A 69 -11.97 4.53 -10.61
C PRO A 69 -12.82 3.25 -10.62
N ILE A 70 -12.18 2.12 -10.87
CA ILE A 70 -12.80 0.78 -10.78
C ILE A 70 -12.01 -0.05 -9.78
N LEU A 71 -12.59 -0.27 -8.60
CA LEU A 71 -11.94 -1.02 -7.52
C LEU A 71 -11.66 -2.48 -7.90
N SER A 72 -10.42 -2.92 -7.72
CA SER A 72 -10.02 -4.31 -7.89
C SER A 72 -10.58 -5.19 -6.75
N GLY A 73 -11.28 -6.27 -7.12
CA GLY A 73 -11.73 -7.30 -6.17
C GLY A 73 -10.57 -8.06 -5.52
N ASP A 74 -9.48 -8.26 -6.26
CA ASP A 74 -8.27 -8.91 -5.74
C ASP A 74 -7.56 -8.05 -4.70
N ALA A 75 -7.56 -6.71 -4.89
CA ALA A 75 -7.07 -5.78 -3.88
C ALA A 75 -7.85 -5.90 -2.57
N VAL A 76 -9.18 -5.93 -2.64
CA VAL A 76 -10.04 -6.08 -1.45
C VAL A 76 -9.78 -7.43 -0.76
N LYS A 77 -9.71 -8.51 -1.54
CA LYS A 77 -9.43 -9.86 -1.00
C LYS A 77 -8.07 -9.92 -0.32
N ALA A 78 -7.03 -9.40 -0.94
CA ALA A 78 -5.69 -9.35 -0.36
C ALA A 78 -5.68 -8.53 0.93
N ALA A 79 -6.33 -7.36 0.95
CA ALA A 79 -6.44 -6.52 2.14
C ALA A 79 -7.16 -7.26 3.29
N VAL A 80 -8.28 -7.93 3.02
CA VAL A 80 -9.02 -8.70 4.04
C VAL A 80 -8.18 -9.86 4.61
N ILE A 81 -7.47 -10.60 3.76
CA ILE A 81 -6.56 -11.68 4.19
C ILE A 81 -5.45 -11.12 5.07
N SER A 82 -4.80 -10.02 4.66
CA SER A 82 -3.75 -9.36 5.43
C SER A 82 -4.27 -8.85 6.77
N SER A 83 -5.44 -8.20 6.80
CA SER A 83 -6.08 -7.76 8.06
C SER A 83 -6.37 -8.93 9.00
N HIS A 84 -6.86 -10.06 8.48
CA HIS A 84 -7.09 -11.24 9.30
C HIS A 84 -5.79 -11.84 9.84
N ALA A 85 -4.74 -11.93 9.01
CA ALA A 85 -3.43 -12.42 9.42
C ALA A 85 -2.79 -11.55 10.51
N LEU A 86 -3.03 -10.24 10.48
CA LEU A 86 -2.57 -9.29 11.49
C LEU A 86 -3.50 -9.19 12.72
N SER A 87 -4.51 -10.08 12.83
CA SER A 87 -5.49 -10.07 13.92
C SER A 87 -6.26 -8.75 14.06
N CYS A 88 -6.48 -8.04 12.95
CA CYS A 88 -7.28 -6.81 12.94
C CYS A 88 -8.78 -7.13 12.98
N THR A 89 -9.56 -6.17 13.47
CA THR A 89 -11.03 -6.20 13.33
C THR A 89 -11.40 -5.75 11.92
N ILE A 90 -12.13 -6.60 11.18
CA ILE A 90 -12.56 -6.30 9.81
C ILE A 90 -13.95 -5.66 9.86
N HIS A 91 -14.07 -4.43 9.37
CA HIS A 91 -15.34 -3.74 9.29
C HIS A 91 -16.13 -4.20 8.05
N PRO A 92 -17.46 -4.45 8.17
CA PRO A 92 -18.27 -4.90 7.04
C PRO A 92 -18.48 -3.81 5.99
N VAL A 93 -18.29 -2.55 6.37
CA VAL A 93 -18.44 -1.39 5.49
C VAL A 93 -17.24 -0.48 5.68
N SER A 94 -16.59 -0.16 4.57
CA SER A 94 -15.48 0.81 4.48
C SER A 94 -15.72 1.72 3.28
N ARG A 95 -15.10 2.91 3.29
CA ARG A 95 -15.23 3.90 2.21
C ARG A 95 -13.85 4.36 1.75
N PHE A 96 -13.72 4.63 0.47
CA PHE A 96 -12.54 5.32 -0.07
C PHE A 96 -12.74 6.82 0.04
N GLU A 97 -11.73 7.51 0.56
CA GLU A 97 -11.71 8.96 0.70
C GLU A 97 -10.62 9.57 -0.17
N ARG A 98 -10.79 10.84 -0.56
CA ARG A 98 -9.81 11.57 -1.38
C ARG A 98 -8.93 12.42 -0.48
N LYS A 99 -7.64 12.08 -0.42
CA LYS A 99 -6.60 12.90 0.21
C LYS A 99 -6.02 13.84 -0.85
N HIS A 100 -6.37 15.13 -0.79
CA HIS A 100 -5.94 16.12 -1.79
C HIS A 100 -4.64 16.79 -1.38
N TYR A 101 -3.63 16.76 -2.26
CA TYR A 101 -2.37 17.51 -2.14
C TYR A 101 -1.79 17.70 -3.55
N THR A 102 -1.06 18.79 -3.76
CA THR A 102 -0.40 19.08 -5.05
C THR A 102 0.99 18.45 -5.08
N TYR A 103 1.25 17.59 -6.07
CA TYR A 103 2.55 16.96 -6.26
C TYR A 103 2.70 16.45 -7.71
N ALA A 104 3.94 16.27 -8.19
CA ALA A 104 4.23 16.08 -9.62
C ALA A 104 4.67 14.66 -10.01
N GLU A 105 4.66 13.71 -9.06
CA GLU A 105 5.12 12.33 -9.28
C GLU A 105 4.36 11.53 -10.35
#